data_AF-A0A0M9ELT5-F1
#
_entry.id   AF-A0A0M9ELT5-F1
#
_cell.length_a   1.000
_cell.length_b   1.000
_cell.length_c   1.000
_cell.angle_alpha   90.00
_cell.angle_beta   90.00
_cell.angle_gamma   90.00
#
_symmetry.space_group_name_H-M   'P 1'
#
loop_
_entity.id
_entity.type
_entity.pdbx_description
1 polymer ?
#
loop_
_entity_poly.entity_id
_entity_poly.type
_entity_poly.pdbx_seq_one_letter_code
_entity_poly.pdbx_strand_id
1 'polypeptide(L)'
;PFYPGALYLLSIYYTRKELATRISLLYTGQVVSTGCSGLIAAATFSTLDQVKGIAGWQWLFIIEGSATAVVAVFGFFLLPDDPSETRWLTSEERELCILRISRDTVGQQARGSTWEGFKQACKDPRTWLFCLMQNLHISACSFNNFFPTIVRAMGFKSTTALLLTAPPYFVSGILGIPFAWSSGHFNERTWHITAGLSLAVVGFAISCSTLSSAARYTATFLYATGAYSVGSVILGWVSNTLSQTPEKKSVAYALVNVTANLAYIYCAYLWPSSDGPDYLMGFSSMVAFAVTSIMCAWAMRVWLKKLNRSILDSSENEGALYTY
;
A
#
# COMPACT_ATOMS: atom_id res chain seq x y z
N PRO A 1 0.72 1.13 16.10
CA PRO A 1 0.45 0.54 14.77
C PRO A 1 -0.68 1.28 14.04
N PHE A 2 -0.36 2.41 13.39
CA PHE A 2 -1.34 3.25 12.68
C PHE A 2 -1.97 2.54 11.48
N TYR A 3 -1.13 1.98 10.60
CA TYR A 3 -1.56 1.49 9.30
C TYR A 3 -2.54 0.30 9.38
N PRO A 4 -2.27 -0.78 10.16
CA PRO A 4 -3.23 -1.87 10.32
C PRO A 4 -4.56 -1.43 10.95
N GLY A 5 -4.51 -0.49 11.90
CA GLY A 5 -5.71 0.06 12.54
C GLY A 5 -6.57 0.86 11.57
N ALA A 6 -5.96 1.74 10.77
CA ALA A 6 -6.65 2.51 9.75
C ALA A 6 -7.28 1.61 8.67
N LEU A 7 -6.56 0.59 8.19
CA LEU A 7 -7.09 -0.36 7.21
C LEU A 7 -8.25 -1.17 7.79
N TYR A 8 -8.14 -1.62 9.04
CA TYR A 8 -9.20 -2.34 9.72
C TYR A 8 -10.45 -1.48 9.86
N LEU A 9 -10.30 -0.22 10.30
CA LEU A 9 -11.41 0.73 10.43
C LEU A 9 -12.10 0.94 9.08
N LEU A 10 -11.35 1.15 7.99
CA LEU A 10 -11.96 1.24 6.65
C LEU A 10 -12.71 -0.04 6.26
N SER A 11 -12.17 -1.21 6.63
CA SER A 11 -12.73 -2.52 6.26
C SER A 11 -14.04 -2.89 6.97
N ILE A 12 -14.39 -2.19 8.06
CA ILE A 12 -15.66 -2.40 8.78
C ILE A 12 -16.74 -1.40 8.36
N TYR A 13 -16.39 -0.34 7.63
CA TYR A 13 -17.33 0.66 7.10
C TYR A 13 -17.63 0.50 5.60
N TYR A 14 -16.71 -0.07 4.83
CA TYR A 14 -16.80 -0.12 3.37
C TYR A 14 -16.85 -1.53 2.80
N THR A 15 -17.67 -1.73 1.76
CA THR A 15 -17.80 -3.01 1.06
C THR A 15 -16.57 -3.32 0.20
N ARG A 16 -16.42 -4.57 -0.25
CA ARG A 16 -15.28 -5.03 -1.07
C ARG A 16 -15.06 -4.25 -2.36
N LYS A 17 -16.12 -3.66 -2.92
CA LYS A 17 -16.07 -2.82 -4.13
C LYS A 17 -15.57 -1.40 -3.83
N GLU A 18 -15.82 -0.89 -2.64
CA GLU A 18 -15.47 0.47 -2.23
C GLU A 18 -14.10 0.52 -1.52
N LEU A 19 -13.75 -0.55 -0.79
CA LEU A 19 -12.63 -0.59 0.14
C LEU A 19 -11.29 -0.28 -0.54
N ALA A 20 -11.03 -0.85 -1.73
CA ALA A 20 -9.78 -0.61 -2.45
C ALA A 20 -9.58 0.89 -2.76
N THR A 21 -10.64 1.60 -3.19
CA THR A 21 -10.59 3.04 -3.45
C THR A 21 -10.33 3.84 -2.18
N ARG A 22 -10.97 3.48 -1.06
CA ARG A 22 -10.79 4.16 0.23
C ARG A 22 -9.38 3.97 0.79
N ILE A 23 -8.83 2.75 0.67
CA ILE A 23 -7.43 2.49 1.00
C ILE A 23 -6.51 3.27 0.07
N SER A 24 -6.84 3.39 -1.22
CA SER A 24 -6.05 4.16 -2.17
C SER A 24 -6.00 5.65 -1.80
N LEU A 25 -7.09 6.25 -1.34
CA LEU A 25 -7.10 7.63 -0.84
C LEU A 25 -6.15 7.82 0.34
N LEU A 26 -6.15 6.88 1.30
CA LEU A 26 -5.21 6.88 2.42
C LEU A 26 -3.76 6.77 1.93
N TYR A 27 -3.52 5.89 0.96
CA TYR A 27 -2.19 5.65 0.40
C TYR A 27 -1.68 6.83 -0.44
N THR A 28 -2.55 7.50 -1.20
CA THR A 28 -2.23 8.75 -1.90
C THR A 28 -1.73 9.80 -0.93
N GLY A 29 -2.33 9.91 0.27
CA GLY A 29 -1.82 10.80 1.33
C GLY A 29 -0.37 10.50 1.71
N GLN A 30 -0.02 9.23 1.88
CA GLN A 30 1.37 8.80 2.15
C GLN A 30 2.32 9.14 0.98
N VAL A 31 1.90 8.83 -0.25
CA VAL A 31 2.72 9.05 -1.46
C VAL A 31 2.96 10.54 -1.69
N VAL A 32 1.92 11.36 -1.57
CA VAL A 32 2.00 12.82 -1.66
C VAL A 32 2.87 13.39 -0.55
N SER A 33 2.70 12.94 0.70
CA SER A 33 3.55 13.35 1.82
C SER A 33 5.02 13.03 1.57
N THR A 34 5.32 11.88 0.95
CA THR A 34 6.70 11.50 0.60
C THR A 34 7.30 12.45 -0.44
N GLY A 35 6.53 12.83 -1.46
CA GLY A 35 6.95 13.84 -2.44
C GLY A 35 7.13 15.24 -1.83
N CYS A 36 6.24 15.64 -0.92
CA CYS A 36 6.30 16.92 -0.23
C CYS A 36 7.48 17.01 0.77
N SER A 37 7.84 15.92 1.45
CA SER A 37 8.91 15.92 2.46
C SER A 37 10.25 16.40 1.87
N GLY A 38 10.59 15.96 0.65
CA GLY A 38 11.79 16.45 -0.05
C GLY A 38 11.75 17.95 -0.36
N LEU A 39 10.57 18.50 -0.66
CA LEU A 39 10.38 19.93 -0.92
C LEU A 39 10.50 20.75 0.38
N ILE A 40 9.88 20.28 1.47
CA ILE A 40 9.96 20.92 2.79
C ILE A 40 11.41 20.91 3.30
N ALA A 41 12.11 19.79 3.15
CA ALA A 41 13.53 19.69 3.50
C ALA A 41 14.39 20.68 2.71
N ALA A 42 14.19 20.76 1.38
CA ALA A 42 14.92 21.70 0.54
C ALA A 42 14.66 23.17 0.91
N ALA A 43 13.41 23.53 1.20
CA ALA A 43 13.03 24.87 1.65
C ALA A 43 13.63 25.19 3.03
N THR A 44 13.58 24.24 3.97
CA THR A 44 14.09 24.41 5.33
C THR A 44 15.61 24.60 5.32
N PHE A 45 16.35 23.75 4.61
CA PHE A 45 17.82 23.87 4.54
C PHE A 45 18.30 25.12 3.81
N SER A 46 17.52 25.68 2.88
CA SER A 46 17.90 26.89 2.16
C SER A 46 17.55 28.19 2.87
N THR A 47 16.53 28.20 3.75
CA THR A 47 16.00 29.43 4.36
C THR A 47 16.14 29.51 5.87
N LEU A 48 16.20 28.37 6.56
CA LEU A 48 16.16 28.30 8.02
C LEU A 48 17.45 27.75 8.65
N ASP A 49 18.46 27.40 7.85
CA ASP A 49 19.73 26.95 8.42
C ASP A 49 20.42 28.08 9.19
N GLN A 50 20.87 27.77 10.41
CA GLN A 50 21.46 28.70 11.38
C GLN A 50 20.55 29.86 11.83
N VAL A 51 19.27 29.86 11.44
CA VAL A 51 18.31 30.84 11.94
C VAL A 51 18.08 30.59 13.43
N LYS A 52 18.29 31.63 14.25
CA LYS A 52 18.26 31.59 15.72
C LYS A 52 19.27 30.59 16.32
N GLY A 53 20.36 30.28 15.61
CA GLY A 53 21.38 29.33 16.08
C GLY A 53 20.92 27.86 16.08
N ILE A 54 19.82 27.57 15.39
CA ILE A 54 19.25 26.23 15.27
C ILE A 54 19.64 25.68 13.90
N ALA A 55 20.10 24.43 13.86
CA ALA A 55 20.46 23.77 12.60
C ALA A 55 19.21 23.47 11.77
N GLY A 56 19.31 23.51 10.44
CA GLY A 56 18.15 23.30 9.56
C GLY A 56 17.42 21.97 9.78
N TRP A 57 18.11 20.90 10.18
CA TRP A 57 17.47 19.61 10.48
C TRP A 57 16.60 19.65 11.74
N GLN A 58 16.94 20.48 12.72
CA GLN A 58 16.13 20.69 13.92
C GLN A 58 14.86 21.48 13.58
N TRP A 59 14.98 22.49 12.72
CA TRP A 59 13.82 23.21 12.18
C TRP A 59 12.86 22.29 11.45
N LEU A 60 13.38 21.33 10.67
CA LEU A 60 12.55 20.34 9.97
C LEU A 60 11.69 19.53 10.95
N PHE A 61 12.28 19.02 12.04
CA PHE A 61 11.54 18.30 13.08
C PHE A 61 10.51 19.17 13.80
N ILE A 62 10.80 20.44 14.07
CA ILE A 62 9.87 21.36 14.72
C ILE A 62 8.65 21.61 13.81
N ILE A 63 8.87 21.86 12.51
CA ILE A 63 7.81 22.14 11.55
C ILE A 63 6.94 20.90 11.34
N GLU A 64 7.52 19.75 11.00
CA GLU A 64 6.77 18.52 10.73
C GLU A 64 6.10 17.99 12.01
N GLY A 65 6.79 18.06 13.15
CA GLY A 65 6.27 17.60 14.44
C GLY A 65 5.09 18.43 14.93
N SER A 66 5.16 19.77 14.84
CA SER A 66 4.07 20.65 15.26
C SER A 66 2.82 20.48 14.38
N ALA A 67 2.98 20.38 13.06
CA ALA A 67 1.88 20.11 12.14
C ALA A 67 1.21 18.75 12.45
N THR A 68 2.00 17.71 12.70
CA THR A 68 1.50 16.38 13.05
C THR A 68 0.76 16.37 14.39
N ALA A 69 1.26 17.10 15.39
CA ALA A 69 0.59 17.22 16.68
C ALA A 69 -0.80 17.85 16.56
N VAL A 70 -0.95 18.91 15.76
CA VAL A 70 -2.26 19.53 15.48
C VAL A 70 -3.21 18.54 14.84
N VAL A 71 -2.75 17.81 13.81
CA VAL A 71 -3.57 16.77 13.15
C VAL A 71 -3.96 15.66 14.12
N ALA A 72 -3.08 15.24 15.03
CA ALA A 72 -3.37 14.22 16.03
C ALA A 72 -4.47 14.67 17.02
N VAL A 73 -4.46 15.93 17.45
CA VAL A 73 -5.50 16.50 18.31
C VAL A 73 -6.86 16.45 17.62
N PHE A 74 -6.93 16.88 16.35
CA PHE A 74 -8.18 16.78 15.57
C PHE A 74 -8.60 15.32 15.33
N GLY A 75 -7.63 14.44 15.05
CA GLY A 75 -7.86 13.01 14.85
C GLY A 75 -8.53 12.36 16.05
N PHE A 76 -8.16 12.73 17.28
CA PHE A 76 -8.80 12.21 18.49
C PHE A 76 -10.31 12.49 18.56
N PHE A 77 -10.76 13.66 18.07
CA PHE A 77 -12.18 14.02 18.09
C PHE A 77 -12.94 13.56 16.84
N LEU A 78 -12.25 13.41 15.71
CA LEU A 78 -12.84 13.12 14.40
C LEU A 78 -12.75 11.64 13.98
N LEU A 79 -12.03 10.77 14.67
CA LEU A 79 -12.00 9.35 14.30
C LEU A 79 -13.26 8.63 14.80
N PRO A 80 -13.99 7.88 13.96
CA PRO A 80 -15.11 7.06 14.43
C PRO A 80 -14.61 5.75 15.08
N ASP A 81 -15.38 5.25 16.04
CA ASP A 81 -15.23 3.91 16.63
C ASP A 81 -15.92 2.83 15.77
N ASP A 82 -16.11 1.61 16.30
CA ASP A 82 -16.88 0.55 15.63
C ASP A 82 -18.27 1.07 15.21
N PRO A 83 -18.77 0.72 14.01
CA PRO A 83 -20.11 1.09 13.57
C PRO A 83 -21.21 0.80 14.61
N SER A 84 -21.06 -0.23 15.45
CA SER A 84 -22.03 -0.59 16.49
C SER A 84 -22.10 0.39 17.66
N GLU A 85 -21.02 1.10 17.96
CA GLU A 85 -20.90 1.98 19.14
C GLU A 85 -20.73 3.46 18.78
N THR A 86 -20.35 3.77 17.53
CA THR A 86 -19.99 5.13 17.13
C THR A 86 -21.14 6.13 17.32
N ARG A 87 -20.77 7.35 17.75
CA ARG A 87 -21.67 8.51 17.86
C ARG A 87 -22.03 9.15 16.51
N TRP A 88 -21.37 8.72 15.43
CA TRP A 88 -21.50 9.31 14.10
C TRP A 88 -22.74 8.88 13.33
N LEU A 89 -23.28 7.70 13.66
CA LEU A 89 -24.37 7.09 12.94
C LEU A 89 -25.63 7.12 13.80
N THR A 90 -26.75 7.45 13.18
CA THR A 90 -28.07 7.16 13.73
C THR A 90 -28.29 5.65 13.83
N SER A 91 -29.28 5.22 14.63
CA SER A 91 -29.59 3.80 14.80
C SER A 91 -29.91 3.11 13.47
N GLU A 92 -30.62 3.78 12.57
CA GLU A 92 -30.99 3.28 11.24
C GLU A 92 -29.75 3.14 10.33
N GLU A 93 -28.87 4.14 10.31
CA GLU A 93 -27.63 4.10 9.53
C GLU A 93 -26.66 3.02 10.04
N ARG A 94 -26.62 2.81 11.35
CA ARG A 94 -25.83 1.75 11.98
C ARG A 94 -26.28 0.37 11.52
N GLU A 95 -27.58 0.11 11.56
CA GLU A 95 -28.14 -1.17 11.10
C GLU A 95 -27.84 -1.38 9.61
N LEU A 96 -28.06 -0.35 8.78
CA LEU A 96 -27.74 -0.40 7.36
C LEU A 96 -26.25 -0.70 7.11
N CYS A 97 -25.35 -0.07 7.87
CA CYS A 97 -23.91 -0.30 7.75
C CYS A 97 -23.55 -1.76 8.04
N ILE A 98 -24.04 -2.30 9.17
CA ILE A 98 -23.76 -3.69 9.58
C ILE A 98 -24.31 -4.68 8.56
N LEU A 99 -25.55 -4.49 8.09
CA LEU A 99 -26.18 -5.36 7.10
C LEU A 99 -25.43 -5.37 5.76
N ARG A 100 -24.98 -4.21 5.29
CA ARG A 100 -24.21 -4.11 4.04
C ARG A 100 -22.91 -4.90 4.10
N ILE A 101 -22.18 -4.81 5.22
CA ILE A 101 -20.90 -5.52 5.40
C ILE A 101 -21.13 -7.02 5.60
N SER A 102 -22.16 -7.40 6.35
CA SER A 102 -22.56 -8.79 6.56
C SER A 102 -22.88 -9.48 5.22
N ARG A 103 -23.71 -8.86 4.38
CA ARG A 103 -24.08 -9.40 3.05
C ARG A 103 -22.89 -9.57 2.11
N ASP A 104 -21.86 -8.76 2.26
CA ASP A 104 -20.69 -8.75 1.40
C ASP A 104 -19.58 -9.72 1.88
N THR A 105 -19.68 -10.22 3.12
CA THR A 105 -18.68 -11.08 3.75
C THR A 105 -18.91 -12.56 3.43
N VAL A 106 -17.91 -13.22 2.89
CA VAL A 106 -17.98 -14.65 2.54
C VAL A 106 -17.71 -15.52 3.78
N GLY A 107 -18.68 -16.35 4.15
CA GLY A 107 -18.55 -17.28 5.28
C GLY A 107 -18.41 -16.56 6.63
N GLN A 108 -19.26 -15.55 6.85
CA GLN A 108 -19.28 -14.79 8.10
C GLN A 108 -19.49 -15.74 9.29
N GLN A 109 -18.67 -15.56 10.32
CA GLN A 109 -18.74 -16.29 11.59
C GLN A 109 -19.04 -15.31 12.73
N ALA A 110 -19.56 -15.84 13.84
CA ALA A 110 -19.74 -15.06 15.06
C ALA A 110 -18.40 -14.52 15.57
N ARG A 111 -18.42 -13.35 16.22
CA ARG A 111 -17.24 -12.77 16.87
C ARG A 111 -16.69 -13.77 17.90
N GLY A 112 -15.38 -13.99 17.86
CA GLY A 112 -14.67 -14.88 18.77
C GLY A 112 -13.76 -14.12 19.72
N SER A 113 -13.03 -14.83 20.56
CA SER A 113 -11.95 -14.23 21.35
C SER A 113 -10.80 -13.76 20.45
N THR A 114 -10.06 -12.74 20.89
CA THR A 114 -8.88 -12.23 20.15
C THR A 114 -7.86 -13.34 19.87
N TRP A 115 -7.69 -14.28 20.81
CA TRP A 115 -6.77 -15.40 20.66
C TRP A 115 -7.23 -16.43 19.62
N GLU A 116 -8.54 -16.65 19.50
CA GLU A 116 -9.09 -17.48 18.44
C GLU A 116 -8.90 -16.83 17.07
N GLY A 117 -9.18 -15.53 16.94
CA GLY A 117 -8.92 -14.77 15.72
C GLY A 117 -7.45 -14.86 15.29
N PHE A 118 -6.52 -14.77 16.26
CA PHE A 118 -5.09 -14.96 16.02
C PHE A 118 -4.77 -16.36 15.49
N LYS A 119 -5.24 -17.40 16.19
CA LYS A 119 -5.05 -18.81 15.76
C LYS A 119 -5.65 -19.05 14.37
N GLN A 120 -6.82 -18.51 14.08
CA GLN A 120 -7.48 -18.64 12.78
C GLN A 120 -6.65 -17.97 11.67
N ALA A 121 -6.11 -16.77 11.92
CA ALA A 121 -5.29 -16.05 10.95
C ALA A 121 -3.98 -16.79 10.65
N CYS A 122 -3.29 -17.28 11.69
CA CYS A 122 -2.03 -18.00 11.53
C CYS A 122 -2.19 -19.40 10.90
N LYS A 123 -3.31 -20.09 11.16
CA LYS A 123 -3.59 -21.40 10.57
C LYS A 123 -4.10 -21.30 9.13
N ASP A 124 -4.59 -20.14 8.69
CA ASP A 124 -5.06 -19.96 7.33
C ASP A 124 -3.87 -19.79 6.37
N PRO A 125 -3.62 -20.75 5.46
CA PRO A 125 -2.48 -20.67 4.56
C PRO A 125 -2.60 -19.52 3.53
N ARG A 126 -3.82 -19.01 3.29
CA ARG A 126 -4.03 -17.83 2.43
C ARG A 126 -3.39 -16.58 3.04
N THR A 127 -3.37 -16.46 4.37
CA THR A 127 -2.70 -15.36 5.09
C THR A 127 -1.23 -15.29 4.69
N TRP A 128 -0.53 -16.42 4.70
CA TRP A 128 0.90 -16.47 4.39
C TRP A 128 1.21 -16.17 2.92
N LEU A 129 0.33 -16.58 1.99
CA LEU A 129 0.46 -16.19 0.58
C LEU A 129 0.26 -14.68 0.40
N PHE A 130 -0.67 -14.06 1.13
CA PHE A 130 -0.81 -12.59 1.16
C PHE A 130 0.39 -11.89 1.81
N CYS A 131 0.94 -12.44 2.90
CA CYS A 131 2.16 -11.92 3.53
C CYS A 131 3.32 -11.91 2.56
N LEU A 132 3.55 -13.02 1.84
CA LEU A 132 4.58 -13.13 0.82
C LEU A 132 4.34 -12.14 -0.33
N MET A 133 3.11 -12.09 -0.87
CA MET A 133 2.76 -11.18 -1.96
C MET A 133 2.98 -9.71 -1.58
N GLN A 134 2.52 -9.29 -0.40
CA GLN A 134 2.70 -7.91 0.07
C GLN A 134 4.17 -7.60 0.38
N ASN A 135 4.93 -8.56 0.92
CA ASN A 135 6.36 -8.39 1.14
C ASN A 135 7.12 -8.20 -0.19
N LEU A 136 6.84 -9.01 -1.20
CA LEU A 136 7.42 -8.85 -2.53
C LEU A 136 7.01 -7.53 -3.18
N HIS A 137 5.74 -7.10 -3.03
CA HIS A 137 5.27 -5.80 -3.48
C HIS A 137 6.03 -4.63 -2.82
N ILE A 138 6.17 -4.62 -1.50
CA ILE A 138 6.93 -3.57 -0.80
C ILE A 138 8.41 -3.64 -1.16
N SER A 139 8.95 -4.84 -1.38
CA SER A 139 10.33 -5.02 -1.86
C SER A 139 10.52 -4.34 -3.21
N ALA A 140 9.57 -4.50 -4.15
CA ALA A 140 9.58 -3.82 -5.45
C ALA A 140 9.40 -2.29 -5.31
N CYS A 141 8.85 -1.80 -4.20
CA CYS A 141 8.74 -0.36 -3.90
C CYS A 141 9.99 0.22 -3.20
N SER A 142 10.98 -0.60 -2.86
CA SER A 142 12.12 -0.19 -2.03
C SER A 142 13.08 0.80 -2.72
N PHE A 143 12.95 1.02 -4.04
CA PHE A 143 13.64 2.09 -4.76
C PHE A 143 13.39 3.48 -4.11
N ASN A 144 12.26 3.64 -3.42
CA ASN A 144 11.88 4.86 -2.69
C ASN A 144 13.00 5.38 -1.79
N ASN A 145 13.62 4.48 -1.01
CA ASN A 145 14.62 4.83 -0.02
C ASN A 145 15.89 5.42 -0.65
N PHE A 146 16.13 5.11 -1.92
CA PHE A 146 17.31 5.51 -2.68
C PHE A 146 16.97 6.45 -3.82
N PHE A 147 15.74 6.93 -3.90
CA PHE A 147 15.27 7.65 -5.07
C PHE A 147 16.04 8.96 -5.35
N PRO A 148 16.36 9.80 -4.34
CA PRO A 148 17.22 10.96 -4.57
C PRO A 148 18.62 10.59 -5.07
N THR A 149 19.17 9.45 -4.62
CA THR A 149 20.47 8.94 -5.06
C THR A 149 20.41 8.48 -6.52
N ILE A 150 19.36 7.76 -6.91
CA ILE A 150 19.11 7.34 -8.29
C ILE A 150 19.02 8.55 -9.21
N VAL A 151 18.27 9.59 -8.81
CA VAL A 151 18.15 10.83 -9.60
C VAL A 151 19.49 11.56 -9.67
N ARG A 152 20.25 11.64 -8.58
CA ARG A 152 21.59 12.27 -8.58
C ARG A 152 22.56 11.59 -9.54
N ALA A 153 22.50 10.25 -9.65
CA ALA A 153 23.32 9.49 -10.59
C ALA A 153 23.04 9.82 -12.06
N MET A 154 21.92 10.48 -12.38
CA MET A 154 21.61 10.98 -13.72
C MET A 154 22.29 12.32 -14.06
N GLY A 155 23.09 12.88 -13.15
CA GLY A 155 23.84 14.12 -13.33
C GLY A 155 23.20 15.38 -12.72
N PHE A 156 22.11 15.25 -11.96
CA PHE A 156 21.45 16.38 -11.31
C PHE A 156 22.13 16.76 -9.97
N LYS A 157 22.20 18.07 -9.68
CA LYS A 157 22.70 18.59 -8.39
C LYS A 157 21.81 18.13 -7.23
N SER A 158 22.35 18.05 -6.01
CA SER A 158 21.63 17.49 -4.83
C SER A 158 20.27 18.14 -4.58
N THR A 159 20.17 19.47 -4.61
CA THR A 159 18.91 20.19 -4.41
C THR A 159 17.91 19.93 -5.54
N THR A 160 18.38 19.94 -6.79
CA THR A 160 17.54 19.64 -7.96
C THR A 160 17.07 18.20 -7.95
N ALA A 161 17.91 17.25 -7.54
CA ALA A 161 17.55 15.84 -7.42
C ALA A 161 16.40 15.63 -6.43
N LEU A 162 16.42 16.30 -5.27
CA LEU A 162 15.31 16.28 -4.30
C LEU A 162 14.01 16.79 -4.94
N LEU A 163 14.06 17.94 -5.62
CA LEU A 163 12.90 18.49 -6.32
C LEU A 163 12.34 17.54 -7.39
N LEU A 164 13.22 16.86 -8.13
CA LEU A 164 12.85 15.94 -9.21
C LEU A 164 12.27 14.61 -8.70
N THR A 165 12.38 14.29 -7.42
CA THR A 165 11.68 13.10 -6.88
C THR A 165 10.18 13.33 -6.69
N ALA A 166 9.74 14.58 -6.51
CA ALA A 166 8.35 14.88 -6.19
C ALA A 166 7.35 14.58 -7.34
N PRO A 167 7.60 14.95 -8.62
CA PRO A 167 6.63 14.75 -9.69
C PRO A 167 6.20 13.29 -9.91
N PRO A 168 7.11 12.29 -9.93
CA PRO A 168 6.71 10.88 -10.02
C PRO A 168 5.77 10.44 -8.89
N TYR A 169 5.97 10.92 -7.66
CA TYR A 169 5.07 10.62 -6.54
C TYR A 169 3.69 11.25 -6.74
N PHE A 170 3.60 12.52 -7.14
CA PHE A 170 2.31 13.16 -7.38
C PHE A 170 1.51 12.46 -8.48
N VAL A 171 2.16 12.11 -9.60
CA VAL A 171 1.53 11.36 -10.68
C VAL A 171 1.04 10.00 -10.18
N SER A 172 1.87 9.29 -9.41
CA SER A 172 1.49 8.01 -8.80
C SER A 172 0.29 8.13 -7.86
N GLY A 173 0.25 9.18 -7.03
CA GLY A 173 -0.84 9.44 -6.09
C GLY A 173 -2.16 9.78 -6.79
N ILE A 174 -2.11 10.57 -7.86
CA ILE A 174 -3.29 10.95 -8.65
C ILE A 174 -3.82 9.76 -9.44
N LEU A 175 -2.95 9.00 -10.12
CA LEU A 175 -3.35 7.86 -10.95
C LEU A 175 -3.71 6.61 -10.14
N GLY A 176 -3.19 6.47 -8.91
CA GLY A 176 -3.51 5.34 -8.03
C GLY A 176 -4.98 5.31 -7.58
N ILE A 177 -5.65 6.45 -7.48
CA ILE A 177 -7.07 6.53 -7.10
C ILE A 177 -7.98 5.91 -8.18
N PRO A 178 -7.99 6.38 -9.45
CA PRO A 178 -8.83 5.78 -10.49
C PRO A 178 -8.43 4.32 -10.76
N PHE A 179 -7.16 3.95 -10.58
CA PHE A 179 -6.72 2.56 -10.68
C PHE A 179 -7.37 1.66 -9.65
N ALA A 180 -7.36 2.05 -8.38
CA ALA A 180 -8.00 1.30 -7.30
C ALA A 180 -9.53 1.29 -7.43
N TRP A 181 -10.12 2.40 -7.89
CA TRP A 181 -11.54 2.46 -8.23
C TRP A 181 -11.93 1.49 -9.33
N SER A 182 -11.14 1.42 -10.42
CA SER A 182 -11.34 0.44 -11.49
C SER A 182 -11.29 -1.00 -10.95
N SER A 183 -10.32 -1.32 -10.07
CA SER A 183 -10.25 -2.66 -9.47
C SER A 183 -11.47 -3.00 -8.60
N GLY A 184 -11.99 -2.03 -7.86
CA GLY A 184 -13.24 -2.16 -7.11
C GLY A 184 -14.46 -2.35 -8.00
N HIS A 185 -14.57 -1.54 -9.06
CA HIS A 185 -15.69 -1.54 -10.00
C HIS A 185 -15.81 -2.84 -10.79
N PHE A 186 -14.73 -3.30 -11.42
CA PHE A 186 -14.70 -4.55 -12.18
C PHE A 186 -14.64 -5.80 -11.29
N ASN A 187 -14.40 -5.61 -9.99
CA ASN A 187 -14.26 -6.69 -9.03
C ASN A 187 -13.10 -7.68 -9.35
N GLU A 188 -12.12 -7.24 -10.15
CA GLU A 188 -10.96 -8.03 -10.59
C GLU A 188 -9.67 -7.46 -9.95
N ARG A 189 -9.01 -8.22 -9.07
CA ARG A 189 -7.79 -7.81 -8.36
C ARG A 189 -6.55 -8.27 -9.11
N THR A 190 -6.53 -9.53 -9.55
CA THR A 190 -5.35 -10.16 -10.18
C THR A 190 -4.92 -9.41 -11.44
N TRP A 191 -5.87 -9.01 -12.29
CA TRP A 191 -5.54 -8.26 -13.52
C TRP A 191 -5.00 -6.87 -13.23
N HIS A 192 -5.54 -6.18 -12.22
CA HIS A 192 -5.01 -4.87 -11.81
C HIS A 192 -3.62 -5.03 -11.19
N ILE A 193 -3.40 -6.00 -10.29
CA ILE A 193 -2.06 -6.28 -9.74
C ILE A 193 -1.06 -6.59 -10.86
N THR A 194 -1.47 -7.41 -11.84
CA THR A 194 -0.63 -7.74 -13.01
C THR A 194 -0.31 -6.49 -13.82
N ALA A 195 -1.32 -5.70 -14.22
CA ALA A 195 -1.11 -4.50 -15.03
C ALA A 195 -0.21 -3.46 -14.34
N GLY A 196 -0.45 -3.19 -13.05
CA GLY A 196 0.35 -2.22 -12.29
C GLY A 196 1.79 -2.67 -12.11
N LEU A 197 2.02 -3.93 -11.71
CA LEU A 197 3.38 -4.46 -11.56
C LEU A 197 4.09 -4.66 -12.90
N SER A 198 3.38 -5.01 -13.98
CA SER A 198 3.96 -5.06 -15.33
C SER A 198 4.41 -3.69 -15.81
N LEU A 199 3.63 -2.63 -15.54
CA LEU A 199 4.06 -1.25 -15.82
C LEU A 199 5.34 -0.91 -15.04
N ALA A 200 5.45 -1.37 -13.80
CA ALA A 200 6.66 -1.18 -13.01
C ALA A 200 7.85 -1.96 -13.52
N VAL A 201 7.66 -3.21 -13.94
CA VAL A 201 8.70 -4.03 -14.59
C VAL A 201 9.23 -3.35 -15.83
N VAL A 202 8.37 -2.75 -16.67
CA VAL A 202 8.81 -1.98 -17.84
C VAL A 202 9.69 -0.79 -17.43
N GLY A 203 9.28 -0.02 -16.42
CA GLY A 203 10.08 1.09 -15.91
C GLY A 203 11.44 0.65 -15.34
N PHE A 204 11.48 -0.44 -14.57
CA PHE A 204 12.74 -0.98 -14.05
C PHE A 204 13.63 -1.53 -15.18
N ALA A 205 13.07 -2.20 -16.18
CA ALA A 205 13.81 -2.72 -17.34
C ALA A 205 14.39 -1.59 -18.21
N ILE A 206 13.66 -0.49 -18.41
CA ILE A 206 14.22 0.71 -19.05
C ILE A 206 15.41 1.23 -18.24
N SER A 207 15.28 1.30 -16.92
CA SER A 207 16.34 1.78 -16.04
C SER A 207 17.59 0.88 -16.04
N CYS A 208 17.45 -0.42 -16.31
CA CYS A 208 18.57 -1.35 -16.50
C CYS A 208 19.25 -1.25 -17.88
N SER A 209 18.51 -0.81 -18.91
CA SER A 209 18.96 -0.94 -20.31
C SER A 209 19.57 0.33 -20.90
N THR A 210 19.45 1.48 -20.23
CA THR A 210 19.99 2.74 -20.72
C THR A 210 20.53 3.65 -19.63
N LEU A 211 21.57 4.40 -19.96
CA LEU A 211 22.15 5.47 -19.12
C LEU A 211 21.65 6.86 -19.50
N SER A 212 20.75 6.97 -20.49
CA SER A 212 20.14 8.25 -20.86
C SER A 212 19.31 8.82 -19.71
N SER A 213 19.67 10.00 -19.23
CA SER A 213 18.98 10.67 -18.11
C SER A 213 17.50 10.89 -18.41
N ALA A 214 17.13 11.24 -19.64
CA ALA A 214 15.74 11.45 -20.04
C ALA A 214 14.92 10.15 -19.98
N ALA A 215 15.50 9.04 -20.46
CA ALA A 215 14.84 7.73 -20.45
C ALA A 215 14.68 7.20 -19.02
N ARG A 216 15.73 7.27 -18.20
CA ARG A 216 15.69 6.84 -16.79
C ARG A 216 14.73 7.70 -15.98
N TYR A 217 14.70 9.02 -16.19
CA TYR A 217 13.76 9.91 -15.50
C TYR A 217 12.30 9.60 -15.88
N THR A 218 12.02 9.38 -17.17
CA THR A 218 10.68 8.98 -17.64
C THR A 218 10.27 7.63 -17.04
N ALA A 219 11.20 6.68 -16.95
CA ALA A 219 10.96 5.37 -16.36
C ALA A 219 10.52 5.47 -14.88
N THR A 220 10.96 6.49 -14.15
CA THR A 220 10.54 6.72 -12.76
C THR A 220 9.04 6.93 -12.61
N PHE A 221 8.40 7.58 -13.57
CA PHE A 221 6.95 7.75 -13.57
C PHE A 221 6.23 6.42 -13.78
N LEU A 222 6.76 5.56 -14.65
CA LEU A 222 6.18 4.25 -14.93
C LEU A 222 6.25 3.35 -13.70
N TYR A 223 7.45 3.17 -13.12
CA TYR A 223 7.60 2.26 -11.99
C TYR A 223 7.04 2.79 -10.68
N ALA A 224 7.07 4.11 -10.44
CA ALA A 224 6.40 4.68 -9.28
C ALA A 224 4.88 4.48 -9.40
N THR A 225 4.29 4.85 -10.53
CA THR A 225 2.83 4.75 -10.71
C THR A 225 2.37 3.30 -10.64
N GLY A 226 3.05 2.40 -11.35
CA GLY A 226 2.74 0.98 -11.36
C GLY A 226 2.84 0.34 -9.98
N ALA A 227 3.95 0.56 -9.26
CA ALA A 227 4.18 -0.06 -7.97
C ALA A 227 3.28 0.52 -6.86
N TYR A 228 3.11 1.84 -6.78
CA TYR A 228 2.28 2.45 -5.73
C TYR A 228 0.78 2.19 -5.91
N SER A 229 0.30 2.04 -7.14
CA SER A 229 -1.14 1.78 -7.38
C SER A 229 -1.60 0.40 -6.93
N VAL A 230 -0.68 -0.55 -6.76
CA VAL A 230 -0.99 -1.96 -6.47
C VAL A 230 -1.22 -2.23 -4.98
N GLY A 231 -0.58 -1.47 -4.09
CA GLY A 231 -0.61 -1.72 -2.65
C GLY A 231 -2.02 -1.69 -2.06
N SER A 232 -2.84 -0.71 -2.48
CA SER A 232 -4.24 -0.58 -2.04
C SER A 232 -5.12 -1.74 -2.51
N VAL A 233 -4.86 -2.25 -3.72
CA VAL A 233 -5.57 -3.41 -4.29
C VAL A 233 -5.25 -4.69 -3.51
N ILE A 234 -3.98 -4.94 -3.20
CA ILE A 234 -3.58 -6.11 -2.39
C ILE A 234 -4.21 -6.05 -1.00
N LEU A 235 -4.11 -4.90 -0.32
CA LEU A 235 -4.65 -4.74 1.03
C LEU A 235 -6.19 -4.80 1.06
N GLY A 236 -6.86 -4.31 0.01
CA GLY A 236 -8.29 -4.53 -0.17
C GLY A 236 -8.61 -6.02 -0.33
N TRP A 237 -7.80 -6.75 -1.10
CA TRP A 237 -7.97 -8.19 -1.32
C TRP A 237 -7.76 -9.03 -0.05
N VAL A 238 -6.82 -8.63 0.80
CA VAL A 238 -6.59 -9.23 2.13
C VAL A 238 -7.86 -9.15 2.98
N SER A 239 -8.46 -7.96 3.13
CA SER A 239 -9.70 -7.82 3.89
C SER A 239 -10.82 -8.64 3.28
N ASN A 240 -10.98 -8.61 1.96
CA ASN A 240 -12.07 -9.33 1.30
C ASN A 240 -11.97 -10.85 1.49
N THR A 241 -10.75 -11.41 1.49
CA THR A 241 -10.52 -12.86 1.56
C THR A 241 -10.45 -13.40 3.00
N LEU A 242 -9.93 -12.60 3.94
CA LEU A 242 -9.68 -12.99 5.33
C LEU A 242 -10.66 -12.32 6.31
N SER A 243 -11.91 -12.11 5.88
CA SER A 243 -12.96 -11.36 6.58
C SER A 243 -13.89 -12.20 7.48
N GLN A 244 -13.67 -13.51 7.63
CA GLN A 244 -14.66 -14.40 8.26
C GLN A 244 -15.04 -13.97 9.69
N THR A 245 -14.08 -13.43 10.45
CA THR A 245 -14.33 -12.75 11.73
C THR A 245 -13.57 -11.42 11.76
N PRO A 246 -14.07 -10.40 12.51
CA PRO A 246 -13.35 -9.14 12.68
C PRO A 246 -11.97 -9.33 13.32
N GLU A 247 -11.85 -10.24 14.30
CA GLU A 247 -10.60 -10.53 15.00
C GLU A 247 -9.56 -11.12 14.04
N LYS A 248 -9.93 -12.13 13.24
CA LYS A 248 -9.06 -12.71 12.22
C LYS A 248 -8.63 -11.67 11.18
N LYS A 249 -9.57 -10.84 10.71
CA LYS A 249 -9.30 -9.78 9.73
C LYS A 249 -8.24 -8.80 10.26
N SER A 250 -8.38 -8.36 11.51
CA SER A 250 -7.44 -7.43 12.16
C SER A 250 -6.04 -8.03 12.28
N VAL A 251 -5.94 -9.30 12.71
CA VAL A 251 -4.66 -10.01 12.83
C VAL A 251 -4.03 -10.25 11.46
N ALA A 252 -4.83 -10.61 10.45
CA ALA A 252 -4.33 -10.79 9.09
C ALA A 252 -3.71 -9.50 8.54
N TYR A 253 -4.35 -8.34 8.75
CA TYR A 253 -3.75 -7.05 8.39
C TYR A 253 -2.45 -6.77 9.13
N ALA A 254 -2.39 -7.06 10.43
CA ALA A 254 -1.19 -6.88 11.22
C ALA A 254 -0.04 -7.77 10.71
N LEU A 255 -0.30 -9.06 10.47
CA LEU A 255 0.68 -10.01 9.94
C LEU A 255 1.19 -9.57 8.57
N VAL A 256 0.30 -9.28 7.63
CA VAL A 256 0.64 -8.84 6.28
C VAL A 256 1.49 -7.57 6.32
N ASN A 257 1.12 -6.60 7.15
CA ASN A 257 1.85 -5.33 7.25
C ASN A 257 3.24 -5.50 7.91
N VAL A 258 3.35 -6.29 8.97
CA VAL A 258 4.64 -6.57 9.63
C VAL A 258 5.58 -7.30 8.67
N THR A 259 5.11 -8.35 7.98
CA THR A 259 5.93 -9.07 7.00
C THR A 259 6.33 -8.17 5.85
N ALA A 260 5.46 -7.25 5.44
CA ALA A 260 5.78 -6.31 4.37
C ALA A 260 6.92 -5.36 4.74
N ASN A 261 6.94 -4.85 5.97
CA ASN A 261 7.99 -3.95 6.44
C ASN A 261 9.36 -4.62 6.61
N LEU A 262 9.42 -5.95 6.77
CA LEU A 262 10.70 -6.69 6.77
C LEU A 262 11.49 -6.49 5.47
N ALA A 263 10.81 -6.15 4.37
CA ALA A 263 11.44 -5.83 3.09
C ALA A 263 12.48 -4.70 3.21
N TYR A 264 12.22 -3.70 4.04
CA TYR A 264 13.14 -2.57 4.20
C TYR A 264 14.49 -2.96 4.82
N ILE A 265 14.57 -4.09 5.52
CA ILE A 265 15.81 -4.56 6.14
C ILE A 265 16.77 -5.08 5.05
N TYR A 266 16.33 -6.02 4.21
CA TYR A 266 17.21 -6.62 3.21
C TYR A 266 17.31 -5.77 1.94
N CYS A 267 16.28 -5.02 1.56
CA CYS A 267 16.34 -4.16 0.39
C CYS A 267 17.34 -3.01 0.53
N ALA A 268 17.73 -2.64 1.75
CA ALA A 268 18.77 -1.65 1.98
C ALA A 268 20.14 -2.07 1.40
N TYR A 269 20.40 -3.38 1.32
CA TYR A 269 21.65 -3.93 0.77
C TYR A 269 21.64 -4.08 -0.75
N LEU A 270 20.50 -3.83 -1.42
CA LEU A 270 20.37 -3.98 -2.87
C LEU A 270 20.87 -2.77 -3.66
N TRP A 271 21.23 -1.68 -2.98
CA TRP A 271 21.64 -0.41 -3.59
C TRP A 271 23.05 0.03 -3.13
N PRO A 272 24.10 -0.79 -3.31
CA PRO A 272 25.45 -0.41 -2.91
C PRO A 272 25.93 0.75 -3.78
N SER A 273 26.67 1.68 -3.18
CA SER A 273 27.22 2.84 -3.90
C SER A 273 28.20 2.45 -5.01
N SER A 274 28.81 1.26 -4.93
CA SER A 274 29.72 0.71 -5.93
C SER A 274 29.04 0.32 -7.25
N ASP A 275 27.72 0.12 -7.25
CA ASP A 275 26.94 -0.25 -8.44
C ASP A 275 26.42 0.98 -9.19
N GLY A 276 26.68 2.19 -8.67
CA GLY A 276 26.35 3.44 -9.36
C GLY A 276 27.29 3.70 -10.55
N PRO A 277 26.80 4.31 -11.64
CA PRO A 277 25.50 4.95 -11.79
C PRO A 277 24.37 4.02 -12.28
N ASP A 278 24.68 2.76 -12.60
CA ASP A 278 23.76 1.85 -13.29
C ASP A 278 22.71 1.29 -12.34
N TYR A 279 23.13 0.95 -11.12
CA TYR A 279 22.33 0.30 -10.07
C TYR A 279 21.61 -0.96 -10.57
N LEU A 280 22.30 -1.75 -11.41
CA LEU A 280 21.74 -2.92 -12.08
C LEU A 280 21.24 -3.96 -11.07
N MET A 281 21.94 -4.15 -9.95
CA MET A 281 21.52 -5.09 -8.91
C MET A 281 20.19 -4.64 -8.28
N GLY A 282 20.05 -3.34 -8.01
CA GLY A 282 18.84 -2.76 -7.46
C GLY A 282 17.65 -2.97 -8.41
N PHE A 283 17.77 -2.49 -9.64
CA PHE A 283 16.67 -2.55 -10.61
C PHE A 283 16.30 -3.98 -11.02
N SER A 284 17.27 -4.87 -11.25
CA SER A 284 16.99 -6.27 -11.57
C SER A 284 16.29 -7.01 -10.41
N SER A 285 16.66 -6.71 -9.16
CA SER A 285 15.96 -7.23 -7.99
C SER A 285 14.53 -6.74 -7.91
N MET A 286 14.27 -5.45 -8.22
CA MET A 286 12.90 -4.91 -8.26
C MET A 286 12.03 -5.61 -9.31
N VAL A 287 12.59 -5.91 -10.49
CA VAL A 287 11.91 -6.71 -11.52
C VAL A 287 11.56 -8.08 -10.99
N ALA A 288 12.52 -8.78 -10.36
CA ALA A 288 12.29 -10.11 -9.80
C ALA A 288 11.16 -10.08 -8.76
N PHE A 289 11.20 -9.15 -7.80
CA PHE A 289 10.16 -9.03 -6.78
C PHE A 289 8.78 -8.71 -7.36
N ALA A 290 8.71 -7.81 -8.34
CA ALA A 290 7.45 -7.48 -9.01
C ALA A 290 6.86 -8.70 -9.74
N VAL A 291 7.68 -9.43 -10.52
CA VAL A 291 7.25 -10.65 -11.23
C VAL A 291 6.81 -11.74 -10.24
N THR A 292 7.56 -11.98 -9.17
CA THR A 292 7.17 -12.98 -8.16
C THR A 292 5.87 -12.57 -7.45
N SER A 293 5.67 -11.28 -7.16
CA SER A 293 4.39 -10.78 -6.62
C SER A 293 3.22 -11.01 -7.57
N ILE A 294 3.43 -10.85 -8.90
CA ILE A 294 2.41 -11.22 -9.91
C ILE A 294 2.10 -12.72 -9.83
N MET A 295 3.13 -13.57 -9.76
CA MET A 295 2.95 -15.02 -9.63
C MET A 295 2.12 -15.39 -8.38
N CYS A 296 2.37 -14.73 -7.24
CA CYS A 296 1.56 -14.92 -6.03
C CYS A 296 0.10 -14.51 -6.23
N ALA A 297 -0.17 -13.42 -6.94
CA ALA A 297 -1.53 -12.99 -7.26
C ALA A 297 -2.27 -14.05 -8.11
N TRP A 298 -1.60 -14.60 -9.13
CA TRP A 298 -2.18 -15.68 -9.95
C TRP A 298 -2.38 -16.97 -9.17
N ALA A 299 -1.45 -17.33 -8.28
CA ALA A 299 -1.63 -18.48 -7.38
C ALA A 299 -2.86 -18.29 -6.48
N MET A 300 -3.05 -17.10 -5.90
CA MET A 300 -4.23 -16.76 -5.11
C MET A 300 -5.52 -16.84 -5.94
N ARG A 301 -5.51 -16.34 -7.18
CA ARG A 301 -6.66 -16.45 -8.10
C ARG A 301 -7.08 -17.89 -8.36
N VAL A 302 -6.12 -18.76 -8.68
CA VAL A 302 -6.40 -20.18 -8.93
C VAL A 302 -6.97 -20.84 -7.68
N TRP A 303 -6.43 -20.51 -6.51
CA TRP A 303 -6.94 -20.99 -5.23
C TRP A 303 -8.39 -20.55 -4.99
N LEU A 304 -8.67 -19.26 -5.08
CA LEU A 304 -10.01 -18.73 -4.83
C LEU A 304 -11.03 -19.20 -5.87
N LYS A 305 -10.65 -19.42 -7.12
CA LYS A 305 -11.52 -20.05 -8.13
C LYS A 305 -11.90 -21.47 -7.75
N LYS A 306 -10.96 -22.29 -7.26
CA LYS A 306 -11.25 -23.65 -6.77
C LYS A 306 -12.19 -23.61 -5.56
N LEU A 307 -11.96 -22.67 -4.64
CA LEU A 307 -12.80 -22.51 -3.46
C LEU A 307 -14.22 -22.05 -3.82
N ASN A 308 -14.36 -21.09 -4.73
CA ASN A 308 -15.65 -20.65 -5.24
C ASN A 308 -16.42 -21.78 -5.93
N ARG A 309 -15.72 -22.63 -6.71
CA ARG A 309 -16.34 -23.80 -7.32
C ARG A 309 -16.86 -24.78 -6.26
N SER A 310 -16.06 -25.07 -5.23
CA SER A 310 -16.49 -25.91 -4.11
C SER A 310 -17.68 -25.31 -3.34
N ILE A 311 -17.76 -23.98 -3.21
CA ILE A 311 -18.90 -23.30 -2.57
C ILE A 311 -20.14 -23.48 -3.44
N LEU A 312 -20.05 -23.21 -4.75
CA LEU A 312 -21.16 -23.42 -5.69
C LEU A 312 -21.63 -24.89 -5.74
N ASP A 313 -20.71 -25.84 -5.65
CA ASP A 313 -21.02 -27.27 -5.67
C ASP A 313 -21.63 -27.77 -4.34
N SER A 314 -21.45 -27.04 -3.22
CA SER A 314 -21.93 -27.43 -1.89
C SER A 314 -23.20 -26.69 -1.42
N SER A 315 -23.64 -25.65 -2.13
CA SER A 315 -24.82 -24.86 -1.76
C SER A 315 -25.82 -24.73 -2.91
N GLU A 316 -27.08 -25.08 -2.64
CA GLU A 316 -28.28 -24.62 -3.38
C GLU A 316 -28.52 -23.09 -3.26
N ASN A 317 -27.61 -22.30 -2.68
CA ASN A 317 -27.86 -20.92 -2.24
C ASN A 317 -26.93 -19.86 -2.88
N GLU A 318 -27.51 -18.70 -3.16
CA GLU A 318 -26.95 -17.45 -3.69
C GLU A 318 -25.95 -16.76 -2.72
N GLY A 319 -24.93 -17.47 -2.24
CA GLY A 319 -23.92 -16.94 -1.32
C GLY A 319 -22.91 -15.98 -1.98
N ALA A 320 -22.35 -15.05 -1.20
CA ALA A 320 -21.26 -14.18 -1.67
C ALA A 320 -20.02 -15.01 -2.06
N LEU A 321 -19.49 -14.80 -3.26
CA LEU A 321 -18.28 -15.48 -3.75
C LEU A 321 -17.02 -14.65 -3.51
N TYR A 322 -15.87 -15.32 -3.39
CA TYR A 322 -14.58 -14.61 -3.32
C TYR A 322 -14.26 -13.92 -4.64
N THR A 323 -13.72 -12.72 -4.52
CA THR A 323 -13.24 -11.91 -5.63
C THR A 323 -11.80 -12.28 -5.94
N TYR A 324 -11.43 -12.32 -7.22
CA TYR A 324 -10.08 -12.66 -7.68
C TYR A 324 -9.46 -11.52 -8.45
#